data_AF-J9F2E0-F1
#
_entry.id   AF-J9F2E0-F1
#
_cell.length_a   1.000
_cell.length_b   1.000
_cell.length_c   1.000
_cell.angle_alpha   90.00
_cell.angle_beta   90.00
_cell.angle_gamma   90.00
#
_symmetry.space_group_name_H-M   'P 1'
#
loop_
_entity.id
_entity.type
_entity.pdbx_description
1 polymer ?
#
loop_
_entity_poly.entity_id
_entity_poly.type
_entity_poly.pdbx_seq_one_letter_code
_entity_poly.pdbx_strand_id
1 'polypeptide(L)'
;MQNLNLAQLQVYQQDILKADIAVKNHIEGIRQQNFMSQKEIAQCTRDIKEQMAKLAHLINALEKFANKISFRNDRIELLTQVKEHRNELEKNRQMLRQAIFEFLKVMEEQSRNYLLQGGDDSQDIEFRNRRRRAENLKTQTLKATESLASLVTKMSDQLKLSEDTTSSLIHSSFLLKDTESEYSSIGAHIQVITFNLLN
;
A
#
# COMPACT_ATOMS: atom_id res chain seq x y z
N MET A 1 26.29 58.37 10.59
CA MET A 1 26.11 57.01 11.17
C MET A 1 24.69 56.72 11.68
N GLN A 2 23.88 57.71 12.10
CA GLN A 2 22.47 57.48 12.51
C GLN A 2 21.54 57.03 11.36
N ASN A 3 21.69 57.60 10.14
CA ASN A 3 20.83 57.25 9.00
C ASN A 3 20.97 55.80 8.52
N LEU A 4 22.16 55.19 8.68
CA LEU A 4 22.39 53.79 8.29
C LEU A 4 21.66 52.81 9.25
N ASN A 5 21.60 53.15 10.54
CA ASN A 5 20.88 52.36 11.55
C ASN A 5 19.36 52.45 11.38
N LEU A 6 18.84 53.61 10.97
CA LEU A 6 17.40 53.79 10.73
C LEU A 6 16.92 53.02 9.49
N ALA A 7 17.70 53.05 8.40
CA ALA A 7 17.42 52.27 7.20
C ALA A 7 17.47 50.75 7.48
N GLN A 8 18.47 50.29 8.25
CA GLN A 8 18.56 48.90 8.67
C GLN A 8 17.37 48.48 9.55
N LEU A 9 16.93 49.35 10.45
CA LEU A 9 15.76 49.09 11.30
C LEU A 9 14.47 48.96 10.47
N GLN A 10 14.27 49.85 9.49
CA GLN A 10 13.12 49.78 8.58
C GLN A 10 13.12 48.49 7.75
N VAL A 11 14.31 48.04 7.29
CA VAL A 11 14.44 46.77 6.58
C VAL A 11 14.06 45.59 7.49
N TYR A 12 14.55 45.54 8.73
CA TYR A 12 14.17 44.48 9.67
C TYR A 12 12.67 44.46 9.98
N GLN A 13 12.06 45.62 10.20
CA GLN A 13 10.61 45.71 10.43
C GLN A 13 9.82 45.25 9.21
N GLN A 14 10.23 45.66 8.00
CA GLN A 14 9.57 45.27 6.77
C GLN A 14 9.70 43.76 6.50
N ASP A 15 10.86 43.18 6.78
CA ASP A 15 11.10 41.75 6.61
C ASP A 15 10.30 40.91 7.62
N ILE A 16 10.16 41.39 8.86
CA ILE A 16 9.28 40.78 9.87
C ILE A 16 7.82 40.80 9.40
N LEU A 17 7.33 41.93 8.91
CA LEU A 17 5.95 42.05 8.42
C LEU A 17 5.71 41.17 7.19
N LYS A 18 6.64 41.13 6.24
CA LYS A 18 6.53 40.24 5.06
C LYS A 18 6.50 38.77 5.46
N ALA A 19 7.37 38.37 6.39
CA ALA A 19 7.40 37.00 6.89
C ALA A 19 6.12 36.65 7.68
N ASP A 20 5.59 37.58 8.48
CA ASP A 20 4.33 37.39 9.21
C ASP A 20 3.13 37.21 8.26
N ILE A 21 3.01 38.07 7.24
CA ILE A 21 1.98 37.96 6.21
C ILE A 21 2.12 36.66 5.42
N ALA A 22 3.35 36.26 5.07
CA ALA A 22 3.60 35.00 4.40
C ALA A 22 3.11 33.82 5.25
N VAL A 23 3.47 33.76 6.54
CA VAL A 23 3.01 32.71 7.47
C VAL A 23 1.48 32.69 7.55
N LYS A 24 0.83 33.85 7.71
CA LYS A 24 -0.64 33.96 7.76
C LYS A 24 -1.31 33.45 6.47
N ASN A 25 -0.77 33.80 5.30
CA ASN A 25 -1.28 33.33 4.01
C ASN A 25 -1.12 31.81 3.85
N HIS A 26 0.01 31.23 4.28
CA HIS A 26 0.21 29.79 4.21
C HIS A 26 -0.72 29.04 5.19
N ILE A 27 -0.97 29.58 6.38
CA ILE A 27 -1.96 29.02 7.33
C ILE A 27 -3.37 29.09 6.73
N GLU A 28 -3.73 30.20 6.09
CA GLU A 28 -5.03 30.32 5.43
C GLU A 28 -5.16 29.35 4.25
N GLY A 29 -4.06 29.07 3.55
CA GLY A 29 -4.00 28.01 2.54
C GLY A 29 -4.35 26.62 3.10
N ILE A 30 -3.99 26.32 4.36
CA ILE A 30 -4.42 25.09 5.06
C ILE A 30 -5.92 25.12 5.35
N ARG A 31 -6.47 26.25 5.80
CA ARG A 31 -7.90 26.38 6.10
C ARG A 31 -8.79 26.28 4.86
N GLN A 32 -8.30 26.75 3.71
CA GLN A 32 -9.01 26.65 2.42
C GLN A 32 -9.03 25.24 1.82
N GLN A 33 -8.44 24.24 2.49
CA GLN A 33 -8.49 22.81 2.11
C GLN A 33 -7.95 22.51 0.70
N ASN A 34 -6.92 23.24 0.25
CA ASN A 34 -6.30 23.01 -1.07
C ASN A 34 -5.46 21.71 -1.15
N PHE A 35 -5.53 20.84 -0.14
CA PHE A 35 -4.63 19.70 0.00
C PHE A 35 -5.37 18.39 -0.19
N MET A 36 -4.86 17.56 -1.11
CA MET A 36 -5.46 16.29 -1.50
C MET A 36 -4.94 15.13 -0.64
N SER A 37 -3.84 15.33 0.11
CA SER A 37 -3.21 14.30 0.93
C SER A 37 -2.68 14.82 2.28
N GLN A 38 -2.77 13.96 3.29
CA GLN A 38 -2.13 14.18 4.60
C GLN A 38 -0.60 14.38 4.50
N LYS A 39 0.05 13.80 3.47
CA LYS A 39 1.49 14.02 3.22
C LYS A 39 1.79 15.46 2.80
N GLU A 40 0.93 16.06 1.98
CA GLU A 40 1.10 17.44 1.50
C GLU A 40 0.94 18.44 2.65
N ILE A 41 0.00 18.18 3.57
CA ILE A 41 -0.15 19.01 4.77
C ILE A 41 0.97 18.82 5.78
N ALA A 42 1.48 17.60 5.94
CA ALA A 42 2.66 17.39 6.75
C ALA A 42 3.85 18.19 6.22
N GLN A 43 4.02 18.28 4.90
CA GLN A 43 5.07 19.08 4.27
C GLN A 43 4.81 20.58 4.44
N CYS A 44 3.62 21.07 4.10
CA CYS A 44 3.25 22.48 4.27
C CYS A 44 3.38 22.93 5.73
N THR A 45 3.02 22.07 6.69
CA THR A 45 3.19 22.33 8.13
C THR A 45 4.66 22.49 8.51
N ARG A 46 5.57 21.69 7.93
CA ARG A 46 7.02 21.86 8.16
C ARG A 46 7.51 23.18 7.60
N ASP A 47 7.09 23.53 6.38
CA ASP A 47 7.51 24.75 5.71
C ASP A 47 7.04 25.99 6.50
N ILE A 48 5.80 26.00 6.99
CA ILE A 48 5.29 27.05 7.87
C ILE A 48 6.10 27.12 9.16
N LYS A 49 6.38 25.98 9.82
CA LYS A 49 7.19 25.96 11.04
C LYS A 49 8.60 26.51 10.81
N GLU A 50 9.20 26.24 9.65
CA GLU A 50 10.50 26.80 9.27
C GLU A 50 10.43 28.31 9.07
N GLN A 51 9.40 28.82 8.38
CA GLN A 51 9.17 30.26 8.23
C GLN A 51 8.94 30.95 9.58
N MET A 52 8.20 30.32 10.50
CA MET A 52 8.01 30.81 11.85
C MET A 52 9.31 30.82 12.67
N ALA A 53 10.20 29.86 12.45
CA ALA A 53 11.53 29.86 13.07
C ALA A 53 12.40 31.01 12.54
N LYS A 54 12.34 31.29 11.23
CA LYS A 54 13.00 32.45 10.61
C LYS A 54 12.46 33.77 11.18
N LEU A 55 11.14 33.90 11.30
CA LEU A 55 10.48 35.05 11.93
C LEU A 55 10.92 35.24 13.40
N ALA A 56 10.97 34.15 14.18
CA ALA A 56 11.48 34.20 15.55
C ALA A 56 12.95 34.67 15.62
N HIS A 57 13.78 34.26 14.66
CA HIS A 57 15.17 34.68 14.59
C HIS A 57 15.30 36.18 14.28
N LEU A 58 14.50 36.70 13.34
CA LEU A 58 14.44 38.12 13.03
C LEU A 58 13.97 38.97 14.23
N ILE A 59 12.95 38.51 14.94
CA ILE A 59 12.46 39.18 16.16
C ILE A 59 13.56 39.23 17.23
N ASN A 60 14.29 38.12 17.44
CA ASN A 60 15.42 38.09 18.37
C ASN A 60 16.59 38.98 17.92
N ALA A 61 16.83 39.12 16.61
CA ALA A 61 17.83 40.03 16.07
C ALA A 61 17.44 41.49 16.33
N LEU A 62 16.16 41.84 16.16
CA LEU A 62 15.61 43.16 16.45
C LEU A 62 15.64 43.46 17.96
N GLU A 63 15.41 42.48 18.82
CA GLU A 63 15.59 42.61 20.28
C GLU A 63 17.04 42.88 20.68
N LYS A 64 18.00 42.19 20.05
CA LYS A 64 19.44 42.44 20.25
C LYS A 64 19.84 43.83 19.76
N PHE A 65 19.25 44.29 18.66
CA PHE A 65 19.48 45.64 18.13
C PHE A 65 18.91 46.71 19.07
N ALA A 66 17.67 46.54 19.53
CA ALA A 66 17.02 47.44 20.48
C ALA A 66 17.84 47.61 21.78
N ASN A 67 18.47 46.54 22.26
CA ASN A 67 19.32 46.59 23.45
C ASN A 67 20.67 47.31 23.25
N LYS A 68 21.12 47.52 22.00
CA LYS A 68 22.33 48.28 21.68
C LYS A 68 22.07 49.78 21.50
N ILE A 69 20.81 50.21 21.54
CA ILE A 69 20.43 51.61 21.35
C ILE A 69 20.62 52.38 22.66
N SER A 70 21.40 53.46 22.58
CA SER A 70 21.73 54.33 23.73
C SER A 70 20.58 55.26 24.13
N PHE A 71 19.65 55.55 23.22
CA PHE A 71 18.48 56.40 23.47
C PHE A 71 17.34 55.61 24.15
N ARG A 72 16.92 56.07 25.33
CA ARG A 72 15.96 55.36 26.18
C ARG A 72 14.56 55.26 25.56
N ASN A 73 14.09 56.30 24.87
CA ASN A 73 12.75 56.33 24.28
C ASN A 73 12.65 55.36 23.09
N ASP A 74 13.58 55.46 22.12
CA ASP A 74 13.67 54.57 20.96
C ASP A 74 13.82 53.10 21.37
N ARG A 75 14.59 52.85 22.44
CA ARG A 75 14.75 51.50 23.01
C ARG A 75 13.43 50.95 23.57
N ILE A 76 12.65 51.76 24.28
CA ILE A 76 11.36 51.33 24.85
C ILE A 76 10.36 51.05 23.73
N GLU A 77 10.31 51.90 22.70
CA GLU A 77 9.42 51.73 21.56
C GLU A 77 9.75 50.45 20.79
N LEU A 78 11.03 50.19 20.50
CA LEU A 78 11.47 48.98 19.82
C LEU A 78 11.21 47.71 20.63
N LEU A 79 11.45 47.73 21.95
CA LEU A 79 11.13 46.59 22.81
C LEU A 79 9.63 46.31 22.89
N THR A 80 8.78 47.33 22.72
CA THR A 80 7.33 47.18 22.64
C THR A 80 6.93 46.51 21.33
N GLN A 81 7.49 46.94 20.20
CA GLN A 81 7.29 46.28 18.91
C GLN A 81 7.79 44.82 18.90
N VAL A 82 8.92 44.51 19.54
CA VAL A 82 9.40 43.13 19.73
C VAL A 82 8.37 42.29 20.47
N LYS A 83 7.78 42.83 21.54
CA LYS A 83 6.74 42.13 22.31
C LYS A 83 5.49 41.89 21.48
N GLU A 84 5.05 42.88 20.69
CA GLU A 84 3.91 42.73 19.78
C GLU A 84 4.17 41.65 18.72
N HIS A 85 5.34 41.67 18.07
CA HIS A 85 5.72 40.64 17.10
C HIS A 85 5.86 39.25 17.73
N ARG A 86 6.35 39.13 18.98
CA ARG A 86 6.32 37.86 19.72
C ARG A 86 4.90 37.37 19.98
N ASN A 87 3.99 38.29 20.33
CA ASN A 87 2.60 37.95 20.58
C ASN A 87 1.90 37.48 19.28
N GLU A 88 2.12 38.20 18.17
CA GLU A 88 1.63 37.80 16.84
C GLU A 88 2.20 36.43 16.41
N LEU A 89 3.49 36.17 16.66
CA LEU A 89 4.08 34.86 16.38
C LEU A 89 3.40 33.74 17.19
N GLU A 90 3.07 33.95 18.45
CA GLU A 90 2.37 32.95 19.26
C GLU A 90 0.92 32.75 18.78
N LYS A 91 0.22 33.83 18.40
CA LYS A 91 -1.09 33.72 17.75
C LYS A 91 -0.99 32.90 16.45
N ASN A 92 0.03 33.13 15.62
CA ASN A 92 0.25 32.34 14.42
C ASN A 92 0.47 30.84 14.75
N ARG A 93 1.13 30.51 15.87
CA ARG A 93 1.32 29.11 16.30
C ARG A 93 0.01 28.47 16.71
N GLN A 94 -0.87 29.23 17.36
CA GLN A 94 -2.20 28.78 17.74
C GLN A 94 -3.07 28.60 16.51
N MET A 95 -3.08 29.56 15.58
CA MET A 95 -3.82 29.47 14.32
C MET A 95 -3.35 28.28 13.47
N LEU A 96 -2.05 28.01 13.37
CA LEU A 96 -1.53 26.83 12.69
C LEU A 96 -2.04 25.54 13.34
N ARG A 97 -1.99 25.44 14.68
CA ARG A 97 -2.50 24.27 15.41
C ARG A 97 -4.00 24.08 15.16
N GLN A 98 -4.77 25.15 15.19
CA GLN A 98 -6.20 25.12 14.92
C GLN A 98 -6.51 24.70 13.48
N ALA A 99 -5.81 25.27 12.49
CA ALA A 99 -5.99 24.93 11.08
C ALA A 99 -5.67 23.45 10.80
N ILE A 100 -4.59 22.92 11.37
CA ILE A 100 -4.24 21.49 11.26
C ILE A 100 -5.33 20.61 11.89
N PHE A 101 -5.82 20.99 13.07
CA PHE A 101 -6.87 20.24 13.75
C PHE A 101 -8.19 20.25 12.97
N GLU A 102 -8.60 21.41 12.47
CA GLU A 102 -9.78 21.56 11.62
C GLU A 102 -9.66 20.70 10.35
N PHE A 103 -8.50 20.72 9.69
CA PHE A 103 -8.25 19.88 8.53
C PHE A 103 -8.33 18.38 8.85
N LEU A 104 -7.68 17.93 9.94
CA LEU A 104 -7.74 16.53 10.37
C LEU A 104 -9.16 16.08 10.68
N LYS A 105 -9.95 16.95 11.34
CA LYS A 105 -11.35 16.71 11.62
C LYS A 105 -12.18 16.57 10.34
N VAL A 106 -11.96 17.44 9.36
CA VAL A 106 -12.65 17.36 8.05
C VAL A 106 -12.26 16.09 7.31
N MET A 107 -10.98 15.70 7.30
CA MET A 107 -10.54 14.44 6.72
C MET A 107 -11.19 13.23 7.40
N GLU A 108 -11.22 13.23 8.73
CA GLU A 108 -11.85 12.15 9.52
C GLU A 108 -13.36 12.09 9.23
N GLU A 109 -14.02 13.24 9.15
CA GLU A 109 -15.44 13.33 8.82
C GLU A 109 -15.72 12.92 7.37
N GLN A 110 -14.87 13.26 6.41
CA GLN A 110 -14.94 12.78 5.03
C GLN A 110 -14.73 11.26 4.96
N SER A 111 -13.76 10.71 5.70
CA SER A 111 -13.55 9.26 5.79
C SER A 111 -14.75 8.57 6.42
N ARG A 112 -15.29 9.13 7.50
CA ARG A 112 -16.48 8.63 8.19
C ARG A 112 -17.70 8.69 7.27
N ASN A 113 -17.91 9.80 6.57
CA ASN A 113 -19.00 9.97 5.62
C ASN A 113 -18.83 9.07 4.40
N TYR A 114 -17.62 8.81 3.90
CA TYR A 114 -17.38 7.82 2.85
C TYR A 114 -17.77 6.40 3.31
N LEU A 115 -17.43 6.04 4.54
CA LEU A 115 -17.81 4.75 5.13
C LEU A 115 -19.32 4.65 5.41
N LEU A 116 -19.97 5.75 5.78
CA LEU A 116 -21.39 5.79 6.16
C LEU A 116 -22.36 6.07 4.99
N GLN A 117 -22.00 6.92 4.03
CA GLN A 117 -22.68 7.07 2.72
C GLN A 117 -22.47 5.83 1.84
N GLY A 118 -21.52 4.97 2.23
CA GLY A 118 -21.53 3.54 1.94
C GLY A 118 -22.86 2.80 2.25
N GLY A 119 -23.85 3.47 2.85
CA GLY A 119 -25.05 2.91 3.45
C GLY A 119 -26.34 2.91 2.64
N ASP A 120 -26.53 3.73 1.59
CA ASP A 120 -27.86 3.88 0.96
C ASP A 120 -27.95 3.29 -0.46
N ASP A 121 -26.93 3.47 -1.32
CA ASP A 121 -26.88 2.82 -2.66
C ASP A 121 -25.85 1.68 -2.74
N SER A 122 -24.80 1.75 -1.92
CA SER A 122 -23.68 0.81 -1.97
C SER A 122 -23.86 -0.43 -1.11
N GLN A 123 -24.79 -0.47 -0.15
CA GLN A 123 -25.17 -1.75 0.47
C GLN A 123 -25.82 -2.67 -0.55
N ASP A 124 -26.63 -2.12 -1.46
CA ASP A 124 -27.29 -2.87 -2.52
C ASP A 124 -26.27 -3.35 -3.58
N ILE A 125 -25.32 -2.49 -3.95
CA ILE A 125 -24.23 -2.85 -4.89
C ILE A 125 -23.22 -3.81 -4.24
N GLU A 126 -22.82 -3.61 -2.99
CA GLU A 126 -21.91 -4.51 -2.27
C GLU A 126 -22.56 -5.86 -2.00
N PHE A 127 -23.84 -5.89 -1.60
CA PHE A 127 -24.59 -7.12 -1.43
C PHE A 127 -24.74 -7.87 -2.75
N ARG A 128 -25.06 -7.18 -3.85
CA ARG A 128 -25.08 -7.77 -5.21
C ARG A 128 -23.68 -8.29 -5.62
N ASN A 129 -22.61 -7.56 -5.31
CA ASN A 129 -21.25 -7.97 -5.62
C ASN A 129 -20.78 -9.15 -4.76
N ARG A 130 -21.14 -9.19 -3.47
CA ARG A 130 -20.91 -10.36 -2.60
C ARG A 130 -21.68 -11.57 -3.10
N ARG A 131 -22.97 -11.40 -3.45
CA ARG A 131 -23.80 -12.47 -4.00
C ARG A 131 -23.25 -13.00 -5.33
N ARG A 132 -22.83 -12.11 -6.23
CA ARG A 132 -22.20 -12.49 -7.51
C ARG A 132 -20.88 -13.23 -7.31
N ARG A 133 -20.05 -12.80 -6.34
CA ARG A 133 -18.82 -13.53 -5.98
C ARG A 133 -19.12 -14.91 -5.40
N ALA A 134 -20.14 -15.04 -4.55
CA ALA A 134 -20.55 -16.33 -3.99
C ALA A 134 -21.05 -17.30 -5.07
N GLU A 135 -21.86 -16.83 -6.01
CA GLU A 135 -22.33 -17.65 -7.15
C GLU A 135 -21.19 -18.02 -8.10
N ASN A 136 -20.27 -17.09 -8.39
CA ASN A 136 -19.07 -17.40 -9.19
C ASN A 136 -18.18 -18.45 -8.50
N LEU A 137 -18.02 -18.37 -7.17
CA LEU A 137 -17.26 -19.36 -6.42
C LEU A 137 -17.96 -20.73 -6.47
N LYS A 138 -19.28 -20.77 -6.25
CA LYS A 138 -20.08 -22.00 -6.32
C LYS A 138 -19.97 -22.67 -7.69
N THR A 139 -20.08 -21.90 -8.76
CA THR A 139 -19.97 -22.43 -10.15
C THR A 139 -18.56 -22.91 -10.46
N GLN A 140 -17.51 -22.22 -10.00
CA GLN A 140 -16.13 -22.69 -10.13
C GLN A 140 -15.90 -23.99 -9.37
N THR A 141 -16.41 -24.10 -8.13
CA THR A 141 -16.31 -25.32 -7.33
C THR A 141 -17.05 -26.48 -8.00
N LEU A 142 -18.26 -26.27 -8.53
CA LEU A 142 -19.00 -27.30 -9.26
C LEU A 142 -18.22 -27.80 -10.48
N LYS A 143 -17.68 -26.89 -11.30
CA LYS A 143 -16.84 -27.25 -12.46
C LYS A 143 -15.58 -28.01 -12.07
N ALA A 144 -14.93 -27.62 -10.96
CA ALA A 144 -13.76 -28.31 -10.45
C ALA A 144 -14.12 -29.74 -9.99
N THR A 145 -15.24 -29.89 -9.28
CA THR A 145 -15.75 -31.20 -8.84
C THR A 145 -16.13 -32.10 -10.04
N GLU A 146 -16.80 -31.55 -11.05
CA GLU A 146 -17.13 -32.28 -12.28
C GLU A 146 -15.87 -32.72 -13.04
N SER A 147 -14.88 -31.83 -13.13
CA SER A 147 -13.59 -32.14 -13.77
C SER A 147 -12.84 -33.25 -13.02
N LEU A 148 -12.85 -33.20 -11.69
CA LEU A 148 -12.24 -34.24 -10.85
C LEU A 148 -12.98 -35.57 -10.99
N ALA A 149 -14.31 -35.57 -11.02
CA ALA A 149 -15.10 -36.77 -11.25
C ALA A 149 -14.81 -37.39 -12.63
N SER A 150 -14.73 -36.57 -13.68
CA SER A 150 -14.33 -37.02 -15.01
C SER A 150 -12.92 -37.62 -15.04
N LEU A 151 -11.98 -36.99 -14.33
CA LEU A 151 -10.61 -37.51 -14.21
C LEU A 151 -10.58 -38.88 -13.52
N VAL A 152 -11.32 -39.05 -12.42
CA VAL A 152 -11.42 -40.33 -11.71
C VAL A 152 -12.01 -41.40 -12.62
N THR A 153 -13.07 -41.12 -13.37
CA THR A 153 -13.63 -42.08 -14.35
C THR A 153 -12.59 -42.48 -15.39
N LYS A 154 -11.86 -41.52 -15.97
CA LYS A 154 -10.80 -41.82 -16.96
C LYS A 154 -9.67 -42.65 -16.37
N MET A 155 -9.27 -42.37 -15.12
CA MET A 155 -8.25 -43.16 -14.43
C MET A 155 -8.72 -44.59 -14.20
N SER A 156 -9.97 -44.79 -13.79
CA SER A 156 -10.57 -46.13 -13.63
C SER A 156 -10.61 -46.89 -14.95
N ASP A 157 -10.98 -46.22 -16.05
CA ASP A 157 -10.98 -46.83 -17.38
C ASP A 157 -9.57 -47.25 -17.83
N GLN A 158 -8.56 -46.40 -17.56
CA GLN A 158 -7.15 -46.71 -17.84
C GLN A 158 -6.64 -47.88 -16.98
N LEU A 159 -7.00 -47.92 -15.70
CA LEU A 159 -6.63 -49.01 -14.81
C LEU A 159 -7.20 -50.33 -15.32
N LYS A 160 -8.49 -50.35 -15.67
CA LYS A 160 -9.16 -51.53 -16.23
C LYS A 160 -8.49 -52.01 -17.52
N LEU A 161 -8.19 -51.11 -18.45
CA LEU A 161 -7.46 -51.44 -19.67
C LEU A 161 -6.08 -52.05 -19.37
N SER A 162 -5.39 -51.53 -18.36
CA SER A 162 -4.10 -52.06 -17.90
C SER A 162 -4.23 -53.47 -17.32
N GLU A 163 -5.28 -53.74 -16.54
CA GLU A 163 -5.57 -55.07 -15.99
C GLU A 163 -5.90 -56.09 -17.10
N ASP A 164 -6.72 -55.70 -18.08
CA ASP A 164 -7.08 -56.56 -19.22
C ASP A 164 -5.85 -56.88 -20.09
N THR A 165 -5.00 -55.88 -20.32
CA THR A 165 -3.74 -56.06 -21.06
C THR A 165 -2.78 -56.97 -20.32
N THR A 166 -2.63 -56.79 -19.00
CA THR A 166 -1.77 -57.64 -18.17
C THR A 166 -2.27 -59.08 -18.14
N SER A 167 -3.57 -59.29 -18.02
CA SER A 167 -4.19 -60.62 -18.09
C SER A 167 -3.92 -61.30 -19.43
N SER A 168 -4.01 -60.54 -20.54
CA SER A 168 -3.68 -61.03 -21.88
C SER A 168 -2.20 -61.42 -22.01
N LEU A 169 -1.29 -60.62 -21.45
CA LEU A 169 0.15 -60.92 -21.43
C LEU A 169 0.46 -62.17 -20.61
N ILE A 170 -0.16 -62.34 -19.43
CA ILE A 170 0.00 -63.55 -18.60
C ILE A 170 -0.48 -64.78 -19.37
N HIS A 171 -1.65 -64.71 -20.00
CA HIS A 171 -2.19 -65.82 -20.79
C HIS A 171 -1.26 -66.17 -21.96
N SER A 172 -0.79 -65.17 -22.71
CA SER A 172 0.18 -65.38 -23.79
C SER A 172 1.49 -65.98 -23.29
N SER A 173 2.00 -65.55 -22.12
CA SER A 173 3.20 -66.12 -21.51
C SER A 173 3.01 -67.58 -21.11
N PHE A 174 1.82 -67.95 -20.62
CA PHE A 174 1.50 -69.34 -20.29
C PHE A 174 1.48 -70.23 -21.54
N LEU A 175 0.80 -69.78 -22.60
CA LEU A 175 0.78 -70.49 -23.89
C LEU A 175 2.18 -70.68 -24.48
N LEU A 176 3.04 -69.64 -24.40
CA LEU A 176 4.43 -69.74 -24.86
C LEU A 176 5.22 -70.78 -24.06
N LYS A 177 5.02 -70.85 -22.74
CA LYS A 177 5.66 -71.85 -21.89
C LYS A 177 5.19 -73.27 -22.18
N ASP A 178 3.88 -73.47 -22.40
CA ASP A 178 3.34 -74.77 -22.81
C ASP A 178 3.92 -75.20 -24.16
N THR A 179 3.96 -74.27 -25.12
CA THR A 179 4.55 -74.50 -26.44
C THR A 179 6.05 -74.84 -26.35
N GLU A 180 6.81 -74.14 -25.50
CA GLU A 180 8.23 -74.46 -25.24
C GLU A 180 8.40 -75.88 -24.68
N SER A 181 7.53 -76.28 -23.74
CA SER A 181 7.52 -77.63 -23.17
C SER A 181 7.22 -78.69 -24.24
N GLU A 182 6.24 -78.44 -25.11
CA GLU A 182 5.94 -79.33 -26.24
C GLU A 182 7.12 -79.45 -27.21
N TYR A 183 7.76 -78.34 -27.58
CA TYR A 183 8.96 -78.36 -28.42
C TYR A 183 10.11 -79.14 -27.79
N SER A 184 10.32 -78.98 -26.47
CA SER A 184 11.35 -79.73 -25.75
C SER A 184 11.04 -81.23 -25.74
N SER A 185 9.78 -81.62 -25.55
CA SER A 185 9.33 -83.03 -25.59
C SER A 185 9.49 -83.64 -26.97
N ILE A 186 9.08 -82.91 -28.03
CA ILE A 186 9.27 -83.32 -29.43
C ILE A 186 10.76 -83.47 -29.73
N GLY A 187 11.59 -82.52 -29.30
CA GLY A 187 13.05 -82.57 -29.45
C GLY A 187 13.65 -83.81 -28.80
N ALA A 188 13.23 -84.16 -27.59
CA ALA A 188 13.65 -85.38 -26.90
C ALA A 188 13.22 -86.65 -27.65
N HIS A 189 11.98 -86.71 -28.15
CA HIS A 189 11.51 -87.84 -28.96
C HIS A 189 12.30 -88.01 -30.25
N ILE A 190 12.61 -86.92 -30.95
CA ILE A 190 13.44 -86.94 -32.17
C ILE A 190 14.84 -87.48 -31.86
N GLN A 191 15.45 -87.07 -30.74
CA GLN A 191 16.75 -87.60 -30.30
C GLN A 191 16.72 -89.12 -30.05
N VAL A 192 15.67 -89.64 -29.42
CA VAL A 192 15.51 -91.09 -29.20
C VAL A 192 15.34 -91.84 -30.52
N ILE A 193 14.50 -91.33 -31.44
CA ILE A 193 14.27 -91.96 -32.74
C ILE A 193 15.56 -91.99 -33.57
N THR A 194 16.29 -90.86 -33.62
CA THR A 194 17.56 -90.79 -34.35
C THR A 194 18.62 -91.71 -33.75
N PHE A 195 18.69 -91.85 -32.43
CA PHE A 195 19.56 -92.81 -31.77
C PHE A 195 19.23 -94.28 -32.12
N ASN A 196 17.94 -94.63 -32.20
CA ASN A 196 17.49 -95.99 -32.55
C ASN A 196 17.65 -96.31 -34.05
N LEU A 197 17.75 -95.32 -34.94
CA LEU A 197 17.97 -95.52 -36.38
C LEU A 197 19.45 -95.60 -36.76
N LEU A 198 20.35 -95.12 -35.90
CA LEU A 198 21.81 -95.10 -36.12
C LEU A 198 22.56 -96.25 -35.43
N ASN A 199 21.87 -97.09 -34.65
CA ASN A 199 22.36 -98.34 -34.06
C ASN A 199 21.62 -99.53 -34.66
#